data_AF-A0A9W6WY22-F1
#
_entry.id   AF-A0A9W6WY22-F1
#
_cell.length_a   1.000
_cell.length_b   1.000
_cell.length_c   1.000
_cell.angle_alpha   90.00
_cell.angle_beta   90.00
_cell.angle_gamma   90.00
#
_symmetry.space_group_name_H-M   'P 1'
#
loop_
_entity.id
_entity.type
_entity.pdbx_description
1 polymer ?
#
loop_
_entity_poly.entity_id
_entity_poly.type
_entity_poly.pdbx_seq_one_letter_code
_entity_poly.pdbx_strand_id
1 'polypeptide(L)'
;MNSPKPLAPLIVPLGQDEDIVRLERLSQCCKRVRIWRRQVTNPLLQYRQQQHINGKGGPGGVASSMNTSKKSERRMHATLLMAMIVDMYEQQIFSELEGAAIVDTSFEGASSGCTSSGTSFQESFPEFVVRFLSQRASNRRLVVDQLHSTVATVLHCSLNHVRVRVFGSLCGLDDKFNPPEKIKVFLHILENLYRSKVAASIGASGANTARIEEIAASVPLADVVFHNVGITQSVAQQVISDLFRDNFYWNFRFWSAPCTELRVDSSWSAGVCEELQERALALATASRNTLLNSHRKIDGDAFIELLLDAWTSRAKQLFALLESATDLEESAGSDLLCSRQAMQDSRRQHRPTTDQERQFFDQLIDEYWNAPIPWTSAKVQSRVTALVPRRPLSQVQQLYSIYIAELPPSRRLWEWSNWRWETEWEWGALVLTPDKRE
;
A
#
# COMPACT_ATOMS: atom_id res chain seq x y z
N MET A 1 44.00 -14.31 44.40
CA MET A 1 42.84 -13.38 44.43
C MET A 1 42.16 -13.46 43.08
N ASN A 2 40.89 -13.83 43.10
CA ASN A 2 40.11 -14.23 41.92
C ASN A 2 39.82 -13.04 41.01
N SER A 3 40.33 -13.09 39.78
CA SER A 3 39.88 -12.24 38.68
C SER A 3 38.44 -12.61 38.30
N PRO A 4 37.51 -11.65 38.17
CA PRO A 4 36.13 -11.95 37.81
C PRO A 4 36.05 -12.33 36.32
N LYS A 5 35.33 -13.41 36.04
CA LYS A 5 34.93 -13.82 34.68
C LYS A 5 34.09 -12.72 34.03
N PRO A 6 34.28 -12.40 32.74
CA PRO A 6 33.39 -11.50 32.03
C PRO A 6 32.04 -12.20 31.85
N LEU A 7 30.98 -11.58 32.38
CA LEU A 7 29.60 -11.97 32.16
C LEU A 7 29.28 -11.84 30.66
N ALA A 8 28.79 -12.93 30.07
CA ALA A 8 28.24 -12.93 28.72
C ALA A 8 27.13 -11.88 28.60
N PRO A 9 27.02 -11.16 27.47
CA PRO A 9 25.98 -10.16 27.30
C PRO A 9 24.62 -10.85 27.31
N LEU A 10 23.79 -10.47 28.28
CA LEU A 10 22.37 -10.78 28.31
C LEU A 10 21.74 -10.11 27.08
N ILE A 11 21.47 -10.89 26.04
CA ILE A 11 20.62 -10.46 24.93
C ILE A 11 19.21 -10.42 25.49
N VAL A 12 18.79 -9.25 25.94
CA VAL A 12 17.40 -8.98 26.31
C VAL A 12 16.59 -8.91 25.00
N PRO A 13 15.54 -9.72 24.82
CA PRO A 13 14.63 -9.58 23.68
C PRO A 13 13.62 -8.47 23.98
N LEU A 14 14.09 -7.21 24.06
CA LEU A 14 13.22 -6.04 23.99
C LEU A 14 13.12 -5.66 22.50
N GLY A 15 12.02 -6.02 21.84
CA GLY A 15 11.78 -5.58 20.45
C GLY A 15 10.81 -6.42 19.61
N GLN A 16 10.40 -7.62 20.06
CA GLN A 16 9.56 -8.48 19.23
C GLN A 16 8.13 -7.97 19.04
N ASP A 17 7.53 -7.32 20.04
CA ASP A 17 6.14 -6.85 19.95
C ASP A 17 6.00 -5.55 19.12
N GLU A 18 6.96 -4.63 19.20
CA GLU A 18 7.00 -3.43 18.37
C GLU A 18 7.22 -3.77 16.89
N ASP A 19 8.03 -4.79 16.61
CA ASP A 19 8.27 -5.30 15.25
C ASP A 19 6.99 -5.89 14.62
N ILE A 20 6.16 -6.61 15.38
CA ILE A 20 4.92 -7.22 14.86
C ILE A 20 3.88 -6.15 14.52
N VAL A 21 3.66 -5.18 15.41
CA VAL A 21 2.71 -4.08 15.18
C VAL A 21 3.16 -3.23 13.98
N ARG A 22 4.46 -2.96 13.85
CA ARG A 22 5.03 -2.25 12.70
C ARG A 22 4.81 -3.02 11.40
N LEU A 23 5.08 -4.34 11.39
CA LEU A 23 4.87 -5.19 10.21
C LEU A 23 3.40 -5.26 9.78
N GLU A 24 2.47 -5.30 10.74
CA GLU A 24 1.04 -5.28 10.44
C GLU A 24 0.61 -3.94 9.83
N ARG A 25 1.09 -2.82 10.39
CA ARG A 25 0.87 -1.48 9.82
C ARG A 25 1.43 -1.38 8.41
N LEU A 26 2.67 -1.81 8.19
CA LEU A 26 3.29 -1.83 6.87
C LEU A 26 2.48 -2.68 5.88
N SER A 27 2.00 -3.86 6.30
CA SER A 27 1.12 -4.69 5.46
C SER A 27 -0.17 -3.95 5.06
N GLN A 28 -0.78 -3.21 5.99
CA GLN A 28 -1.94 -2.37 5.71
C GLN A 28 -1.58 -1.20 4.77
N CYS A 29 -0.41 -0.58 4.93
CA CYS A 29 0.12 0.44 4.01
C CYS A 29 0.20 -0.11 2.58
N CYS A 30 0.90 -1.24 2.40
CA CYS A 30 1.11 -1.87 1.11
C CYS A 30 -0.24 -2.26 0.48
N LYS A 31 -1.18 -2.80 1.26
CA LYS A 31 -2.54 -3.10 0.79
C LYS A 31 -3.23 -1.84 0.28
N ARG A 32 -3.14 -0.73 1.02
CA ARG A 32 -3.75 0.55 0.65
C ARG A 32 -3.14 1.15 -0.62
N VAL A 33 -1.82 1.17 -0.74
CA VAL A 33 -1.12 1.60 -1.98
C VAL A 33 -1.53 0.72 -3.15
N ARG A 34 -1.64 -0.59 -2.95
CA ARG A 34 -2.12 -1.54 -3.97
C ARG A 34 -3.57 -1.30 -4.38
N ILE A 35 -4.43 -0.68 -3.57
CA ILE A 35 -5.79 -0.30 -3.99
C ILE A 35 -5.71 0.75 -5.11
N TRP A 36 -4.82 1.72 -5.01
CA TRP A 36 -4.60 2.71 -6.08
C TRP A 36 -3.96 2.11 -7.34
N ARG A 37 -3.18 1.03 -7.17
CA ARG A 37 -2.63 0.23 -8.28
C ARG A 37 -3.69 -0.66 -8.95
N ARG A 38 -4.66 -1.16 -8.18
CA ARG A 38 -5.64 -2.13 -8.66
C ARG A 38 -6.59 -1.42 -9.60
N GLN A 39 -6.61 -1.85 -10.86
CA GLN A 39 -7.73 -1.57 -11.75
C GLN A 39 -8.96 -2.22 -11.14
N VAL A 40 -9.73 -1.46 -10.35
CA VAL A 40 -11.03 -1.90 -9.86
C VAL A 40 -11.86 -2.20 -11.10
N THR A 41 -12.53 -3.35 -11.10
CA THR A 41 -13.34 -3.80 -12.22
C THR A 41 -14.43 -2.76 -12.48
N ASN A 42 -14.23 -1.93 -13.49
CA ASN A 42 -15.17 -0.87 -13.82
C ASN A 42 -16.33 -1.49 -14.62
N PRO A 43 -17.55 -1.60 -14.06
CA PRO A 43 -18.67 -2.23 -14.75
C PRO A 43 -19.02 -1.49 -16.04
N LEU A 44 -18.83 -0.17 -16.11
CA LEU A 44 -19.05 0.61 -17.32
C LEU A 44 -18.10 0.23 -18.47
N LEU A 45 -16.85 -0.13 -18.14
CA LEU A 45 -15.89 -0.64 -19.14
C LEU A 45 -16.26 -2.05 -19.62
N GLN A 46 -16.87 -2.89 -18.76
CA GLN A 46 -17.40 -4.19 -19.19
C GLN A 46 -18.53 -4.04 -20.20
N TYR A 47 -19.48 -3.12 -19.93
CA TYR A 47 -20.53 -2.80 -20.90
C TYR A 47 -19.93 -2.24 -22.20
N ARG A 48 -18.93 -1.36 -22.13
CA ARG A 48 -18.21 -0.91 -23.35
C ARG A 48 -17.63 -2.08 -24.15
N GLN A 49 -17.01 -3.06 -23.50
CA GLN A 49 -16.44 -4.24 -24.19
C GLN A 49 -17.51 -5.15 -24.81
N GLN A 50 -18.63 -5.38 -24.12
CA GLN A 50 -19.76 -6.17 -24.65
C GLN A 50 -20.35 -5.56 -25.93
N GLN A 51 -20.34 -4.23 -26.03
CA GLN A 51 -20.74 -3.48 -27.22
C GLN A 51 -19.90 -3.85 -28.45
N HIS A 52 -18.60 -4.10 -28.26
CA HIS A 52 -17.69 -4.50 -29.34
C HIS A 52 -17.79 -6.00 -29.67
N ILE A 53 -18.03 -6.86 -28.67
CA ILE A 53 -18.09 -8.33 -28.85
C ILE A 53 -19.38 -8.76 -29.59
N ASN A 54 -20.49 -8.06 -29.39
CA ASN A 54 -21.73 -8.32 -30.14
C ASN A 54 -21.66 -7.86 -31.62
N GLY A 55 -20.55 -7.27 -32.06
CA GLY A 55 -20.24 -6.94 -33.44
C GLY A 55 -19.22 -7.91 -34.06
N LYS A 56 -19.66 -9.12 -34.42
CA LYS A 56 -18.91 -10.23 -35.06
C LYS A 56 -17.91 -10.98 -34.17
N GLY A 57 -18.19 -12.27 -33.94
CA GLY A 57 -17.14 -13.22 -33.54
C GLY A 57 -17.61 -14.44 -32.74
N GLY A 58 -18.61 -15.19 -33.20
CA GLY A 58 -18.77 -16.59 -32.80
C GLY A 58 -17.90 -17.49 -33.69
N PRO A 59 -17.18 -18.49 -33.16
CA PRO A 59 -16.41 -19.40 -34.00
C PRO A 59 -17.38 -20.39 -34.65
N GLY A 60 -17.60 -20.21 -35.96
CA GLY A 60 -18.38 -21.14 -36.78
C GLY A 60 -19.66 -20.51 -37.34
N GLY A 61 -19.62 -20.09 -38.60
CA GLY A 61 -20.80 -19.58 -39.30
C GLY A 61 -20.44 -18.94 -40.63
N VAL A 62 -20.67 -19.71 -41.69
CA VAL A 62 -20.30 -19.48 -43.09
C VAL A 62 -20.86 -18.18 -43.66
N ALA A 63 -20.09 -17.58 -44.57
CA ALA A 63 -20.41 -16.42 -45.36
C ALA A 63 -21.76 -16.54 -46.11
N SER A 64 -22.66 -15.59 -45.87
CA SER A 64 -23.49 -14.94 -46.89
C SER A 64 -24.41 -13.93 -46.20
N SER A 65 -24.28 -12.64 -46.53
CA SER A 65 -25.41 -11.69 -46.64
C SER A 65 -24.85 -10.26 -46.69
N MET A 66 -24.93 -9.67 -47.88
CA MET A 66 -25.00 -8.23 -48.08
C MET A 66 -26.18 -7.68 -47.27
N ASN A 67 -25.88 -6.98 -46.17
CA ASN A 67 -26.65 -5.88 -45.56
C ASN A 67 -26.21 -5.68 -44.11
N THR A 68 -24.97 -5.20 -43.90
CA THR A 68 -24.63 -4.58 -42.62
C THR A 68 -25.19 -3.16 -42.62
N SER A 69 -26.47 -3.05 -42.32
CA SER A 69 -27.01 -1.76 -41.85
C SER A 69 -26.16 -1.38 -40.64
N LYS A 70 -25.40 -0.28 -40.77
CA LYS A 70 -24.74 0.37 -39.66
C LYS A 70 -25.85 0.71 -38.66
N LYS A 71 -26.04 -0.12 -37.62
CA LYS A 71 -26.82 0.31 -36.45
C LYS A 71 -26.15 1.60 -36.02
N SER A 72 -26.79 2.73 -36.25
CA SER A 72 -26.33 3.99 -35.71
C SER A 72 -26.14 3.76 -34.22
N GLU A 73 -24.95 4.09 -33.70
CA GLU A 73 -24.79 4.24 -32.26
C GLU A 73 -25.90 5.17 -31.80
N ARG A 74 -26.94 4.62 -31.16
CA ARG A 74 -28.02 5.40 -30.58
C ARG A 74 -27.39 6.17 -29.43
N ARG A 75 -26.96 7.38 -29.72
CA ARG A 75 -26.43 8.33 -28.75
C ARG A 75 -27.58 9.15 -28.20
N MET A 76 -27.52 9.45 -26.92
CA MET A 76 -28.46 10.37 -26.30
C MET A 76 -28.07 11.81 -26.62
N HIS A 77 -28.99 12.75 -26.50
CA HIS A 77 -28.69 14.16 -26.69
C HIS A 77 -27.77 14.67 -25.56
N ALA A 78 -26.78 15.50 -25.87
CA ALA A 78 -25.81 16.00 -24.89
C ALA A 78 -26.50 16.74 -23.72
N THR A 79 -27.57 17.49 -23.99
CA THR A 79 -28.37 18.17 -22.95
C THR A 79 -29.02 17.18 -21.97
N LEU A 80 -29.52 16.06 -22.47
CA LEU A 80 -30.11 15.02 -21.61
C LEU A 80 -29.03 14.38 -20.74
N LEU A 81 -27.86 14.11 -21.31
CA LEU A 81 -26.71 13.60 -20.56
C LEU A 81 -26.27 14.59 -19.46
N MET A 82 -26.16 15.88 -19.77
CA MET A 82 -25.77 16.89 -18.79
C MET A 82 -26.78 17.02 -17.64
N ALA A 83 -28.08 16.95 -17.91
CA ALA A 83 -29.11 16.93 -16.87
C ALA A 83 -29.00 15.68 -15.98
N MET A 84 -28.82 14.50 -16.59
CA MET A 84 -28.65 13.25 -15.86
C MET A 84 -27.38 13.24 -14.99
N ILE A 85 -26.28 13.82 -15.47
CA ILE A 85 -25.05 13.98 -14.69
C ILE A 85 -25.31 14.82 -13.44
N VAL A 86 -26.07 15.90 -13.55
CA VAL A 86 -26.44 16.76 -12.41
C VAL A 86 -27.28 15.97 -11.41
N ASP A 87 -28.33 15.26 -11.86
CA ASP A 87 -29.15 14.38 -11.00
C ASP A 87 -28.28 13.36 -10.25
N MET A 88 -27.31 12.73 -10.94
CA MET A 88 -26.40 11.75 -10.37
C MET A 88 -25.51 12.37 -9.28
N TYR A 89 -24.97 13.57 -9.51
CA TYR A 89 -24.15 14.26 -8.52
C TYR A 89 -24.94 14.66 -7.28
N GLU A 90 -26.17 15.16 -7.44
CA GLU A 90 -27.01 15.49 -6.28
C GLU A 90 -27.32 14.25 -5.45
N GLN A 91 -27.76 13.15 -6.08
CA GLN A 91 -28.05 11.90 -5.36
C GLN A 91 -26.80 11.34 -4.66
N GLN A 92 -25.63 11.46 -5.27
CA GLN A 92 -24.38 11.01 -4.65
C GLN A 92 -24.01 11.86 -3.43
N ILE A 93 -24.22 13.18 -3.49
CA ILE A 93 -23.97 14.08 -2.36
C ILE A 93 -24.91 13.78 -1.20
N PHE A 94 -26.21 13.58 -1.46
CA PHE A 94 -27.17 13.20 -0.41
C PHE A 94 -26.81 11.84 0.22
N SER A 95 -26.42 10.86 -0.59
CA SER A 95 -26.00 9.54 -0.10
C SER A 95 -24.75 9.60 0.79
N GLU A 96 -23.77 10.44 0.46
CA GLU A 96 -22.54 10.57 1.26
C GLU A 96 -22.81 11.30 2.59
N LEU A 97 -23.69 12.32 2.58
CA LEU A 97 -24.13 13.05 3.78
C LEU A 97 -24.94 12.16 4.74
N GLU A 98 -25.88 11.37 4.22
CA GLU A 98 -26.65 10.42 5.03
C GLU A 98 -25.79 9.28 5.58
N GLY A 99 -24.77 8.83 4.82
CA GLY A 99 -23.82 7.80 5.25
C GLY A 99 -22.86 8.28 6.35
N ALA A 100 -22.46 9.55 6.34
CA ALA A 100 -21.58 10.14 7.35
C ALA A 100 -22.26 10.28 8.73
N ALA A 101 -23.57 10.56 8.76
CA ALA A 101 -24.34 10.71 9.99
C ALA A 101 -24.42 9.43 10.86
N ILE A 102 -24.17 8.26 10.26
CA ILE A 102 -24.21 6.97 10.97
C ILE A 102 -22.86 6.64 11.66
N VAL A 103 -21.77 7.28 11.24
CA VAL A 103 -20.42 6.97 11.74
C VAL A 103 -20.01 7.84 12.94
N ASP A 104 -20.54 9.06 13.06
CA ASP A 104 -20.12 10.03 14.09
C ASP A 104 -20.66 9.77 15.51
N THR A 105 -21.46 8.71 15.74
CA THR A 105 -21.93 8.34 17.08
C THR A 105 -21.20 7.18 17.74
N SER A 106 -20.07 6.69 17.21
CA SER A 106 -19.30 5.61 17.85
C SER A 106 -17.82 5.94 18.05
N PHE A 107 -17.56 6.95 18.89
CA PHE A 107 -16.24 7.19 19.49
C PHE A 107 -16.29 7.05 21.01
N GLU A 108 -16.72 5.89 21.52
CA GLU A 108 -16.41 5.49 22.89
C GLU A 108 -16.24 3.97 22.95
N GLY A 109 -15.05 3.53 23.35
CA GLY A 109 -14.68 2.13 23.36
C GLY A 109 -15.32 1.36 24.53
N ALA A 110 -16.06 0.29 24.20
CA ALA A 110 -16.17 -0.89 25.03
C ALA A 110 -16.66 -2.08 24.19
N SER A 111 -16.02 -3.23 24.39
CA SER A 111 -16.35 -4.53 23.84
C SER A 111 -17.83 -4.91 24.02
N SER A 112 -18.55 -5.11 22.92
CA SER A 112 -19.76 -5.93 22.87
C SER A 112 -20.09 -6.26 21.41
N GLY A 113 -19.83 -7.50 21.00
CA GLY A 113 -20.18 -8.00 19.68
C GLY A 113 -21.68 -8.20 19.52
N CYS A 114 -22.19 -7.91 18.31
CA CYS A 114 -22.89 -8.88 17.46
C CYS A 114 -23.37 -8.22 16.16
N THR A 115 -22.71 -8.61 15.07
CA THR A 115 -23.29 -8.84 13.74
C THR A 115 -24.24 -7.79 13.15
N SER A 116 -23.65 -6.75 12.56
CA SER A 116 -24.13 -6.22 11.28
C SER A 116 -22.94 -6.11 10.32
N SER A 117 -22.71 -7.20 9.60
CA SER A 117 -22.07 -7.24 8.28
C SER A 117 -20.89 -6.28 8.05
N GLY A 118 -19.69 -6.74 8.40
CA GLY A 118 -18.40 -6.14 8.04
C GLY A 118 -18.04 -6.20 6.54
N THR A 119 -19.00 -5.94 5.65
CA THR A 119 -18.84 -5.80 4.20
C THR A 119 -19.92 -4.89 3.61
N SER A 120 -20.13 -3.67 4.15
CA SER A 120 -20.76 -2.64 3.32
C SER A 120 -19.73 -2.29 2.24
N PHE A 121 -19.79 -2.96 1.10
CA PHE A 121 -19.12 -2.49 -0.10
C PHE A 121 -19.59 -1.05 -0.30
N GLN A 122 -18.72 -0.07 0.00
CA GLN A 122 -18.95 1.31 -0.39
C GLN A 122 -19.05 1.27 -1.92
N GLU A 123 -20.27 1.39 -2.44
CA GLU A 123 -20.56 1.31 -3.88
C GLU A 123 -19.61 2.29 -4.59
N SER A 124 -18.82 1.78 -5.54
CA SER A 124 -17.94 2.64 -6.32
C SER A 124 -18.77 3.54 -7.22
N PHE A 125 -18.27 4.74 -7.56
CA PHE A 125 -19.03 5.68 -8.40
C PHE A 125 -19.51 5.06 -9.75
N PRO A 126 -18.71 4.24 -10.47
CA PRO A 126 -19.20 3.54 -11.65
C PRO A 126 -20.33 2.54 -11.37
N GLU A 127 -20.32 1.86 -10.22
CA GLU A 127 -21.41 0.97 -9.81
C GLU A 127 -22.69 1.76 -9.51
N PHE A 128 -22.55 2.89 -8.81
CA PHE A 128 -23.65 3.83 -8.59
C PHE A 128 -24.28 4.30 -9.90
N VAL A 129 -23.48 4.67 -10.90
CA VAL A 129 -23.98 5.06 -12.23
C VAL A 129 -24.77 3.93 -12.88
N VAL A 130 -24.29 2.68 -12.79
CA VAL A 130 -25.02 1.51 -13.30
C VAL A 130 -26.34 1.33 -12.56
N ARG A 131 -26.34 1.43 -11.22
CA ARG A 131 -27.53 1.31 -10.38
C ARG A 131 -28.56 2.39 -10.72
N PHE A 132 -28.13 3.65 -10.83
CA PHE A 132 -28.97 4.79 -11.18
C PHE A 132 -29.68 4.59 -12.52
N LEU A 133 -28.94 4.19 -13.55
CA LEU A 133 -29.50 3.93 -14.88
C LEU A 133 -30.42 2.71 -14.87
N SER A 134 -30.09 1.69 -14.08
CA SER A 134 -30.89 0.48 -13.93
C SER A 134 -32.25 0.75 -13.28
N GLN A 135 -32.29 1.63 -12.28
CA GLN A 135 -33.54 1.97 -11.55
C GLN A 135 -34.53 2.77 -12.39
N ARG A 136 -34.05 3.55 -13.37
CA ARG A 136 -34.91 4.37 -14.24
C ARG A 136 -35.50 3.58 -15.42
N ALA A 137 -35.02 2.37 -15.68
CA ALA A 137 -35.48 1.54 -16.79
C ALA A 137 -36.29 0.33 -16.28
N SER A 138 -37.47 0.14 -16.85
CA SER A 138 -38.39 -0.95 -16.48
C SER A 138 -37.98 -2.33 -17.01
N ASN A 139 -36.99 -2.42 -17.89
CA ASN A 139 -36.58 -3.66 -18.56
C ASN A 139 -35.05 -3.78 -18.68
N ARG A 140 -34.51 -4.94 -18.28
CA ARG A 140 -33.06 -5.25 -18.33
C ARG A 140 -32.42 -5.06 -19.70
N ARG A 141 -33.12 -5.33 -20.81
CA ARG A 141 -32.56 -5.08 -22.16
C ARG A 141 -32.42 -3.58 -22.45
N LEU A 142 -33.38 -2.77 -21.99
CA LEU A 142 -33.33 -1.31 -22.13
C LEU A 142 -32.23 -0.70 -21.26
N VAL A 143 -31.97 -1.27 -20.07
CA VAL A 143 -30.86 -0.85 -19.20
C VAL A 143 -29.52 -0.96 -19.91
N VAL A 144 -29.25 -2.10 -20.55
CA VAL A 144 -27.98 -2.34 -21.25
C VAL A 144 -27.83 -1.40 -22.44
N ASP A 145 -28.89 -1.21 -23.24
CA ASP A 145 -28.89 -0.27 -24.36
C ASP A 145 -28.70 1.20 -23.89
N GLN A 146 -29.28 1.57 -22.74
CA GLN A 146 -29.13 2.91 -22.16
C GLN A 146 -27.72 3.13 -21.60
N LEU A 147 -27.11 2.13 -20.95
CA LEU A 147 -25.72 2.17 -20.50
C LEU A 147 -24.76 2.35 -21.68
N HIS A 148 -24.95 1.54 -22.72
CA HIS A 148 -24.24 1.62 -23.99
C HIS A 148 -24.36 3.00 -24.65
N SER A 149 -25.58 3.55 -24.70
CA SER A 149 -25.85 4.89 -25.23
C SER A 149 -25.15 5.97 -24.40
N THR A 150 -25.19 5.86 -23.07
CA THR A 150 -24.60 6.82 -22.14
C THR A 150 -23.09 6.83 -22.28
N VAL A 151 -22.43 5.67 -22.23
CA VAL A 151 -20.96 5.56 -22.38
C VAL A 151 -20.51 6.10 -23.74
N ALA A 152 -21.19 5.74 -24.83
CA ALA A 152 -20.85 6.25 -26.17
C ALA A 152 -21.01 7.77 -26.26
N THR A 153 -22.06 8.32 -25.63
CA THR A 153 -22.30 9.76 -25.61
C THR A 153 -21.26 10.50 -24.77
N VAL A 154 -20.89 9.97 -23.60
CA VAL A 154 -19.83 10.54 -22.75
C VAL A 154 -18.51 10.62 -23.52
N LEU A 155 -18.09 9.51 -24.14
CA LEU A 155 -16.85 9.47 -24.91
C LEU A 155 -16.87 10.47 -26.07
N HIS A 156 -17.99 10.59 -26.79
CA HIS A 156 -18.10 11.52 -27.90
C HIS A 156 -18.15 12.99 -27.46
N CYS A 157 -18.89 13.31 -26.40
CA CYS A 157 -19.11 14.68 -25.93
C CYS A 157 -17.99 15.20 -25.03
N SER A 158 -17.16 14.33 -24.45
CA SER A 158 -16.04 14.68 -23.55
C SER A 158 -15.06 15.71 -24.16
N LEU A 159 -14.89 15.71 -25.48
CA LEU A 159 -14.01 16.67 -26.16
C LEU A 159 -14.56 18.10 -26.10
N ASN A 160 -15.89 18.25 -26.16
CA ASN A 160 -16.55 19.54 -26.36
C ASN A 160 -17.23 20.08 -25.09
N HIS A 161 -17.49 19.23 -24.09
CA HIS A 161 -18.20 19.59 -22.88
C HIS A 161 -17.37 19.22 -21.63
N VAL A 162 -16.89 20.24 -20.92
CA VAL A 162 -16.07 20.08 -19.70
C VAL A 162 -16.76 19.22 -18.65
N ARG A 163 -18.04 19.49 -18.36
CA ARG A 163 -18.82 18.70 -17.38
C ARG A 163 -18.88 17.21 -17.74
N VAL A 164 -19.04 16.89 -19.02
CA VAL A 164 -19.06 15.50 -19.50
C VAL A 164 -17.68 14.86 -19.40
N ARG A 165 -16.62 15.63 -19.62
CA ARG A 165 -15.23 15.17 -19.45
C ARG A 165 -14.94 14.84 -17.99
N VAL A 166 -15.26 15.74 -17.07
CA VAL A 166 -15.13 15.51 -15.62
C VAL A 166 -15.92 14.27 -15.20
N PHE A 167 -17.16 14.13 -15.66
CA PHE A 167 -17.97 12.94 -15.40
C PHE A 167 -17.31 11.65 -15.91
N GLY A 168 -16.82 11.66 -17.15
CA GLY A 168 -16.07 10.54 -17.72
C GLY A 168 -14.83 10.17 -16.90
N SER A 169 -14.15 11.19 -16.37
CA SER A 169 -12.97 11.07 -15.51
C SER A 169 -13.24 10.48 -14.14
N LEU A 170 -14.37 10.81 -13.54
CA LEU A 170 -14.84 10.21 -12.28
C LEU A 170 -15.30 8.76 -12.50
N CYS A 171 -15.91 8.50 -13.66
CA CYS A 171 -16.31 7.15 -14.06
C CYS A 171 -15.12 6.27 -14.48
N GLY A 172 -13.90 6.80 -14.62
CA GLY A 172 -12.73 6.05 -15.10
C GLY A 172 -12.88 5.52 -16.52
N LEU A 173 -13.52 6.29 -17.41
CA LEU A 173 -13.72 5.92 -18.82
C LEU A 173 -12.56 6.33 -19.73
N ASP A 174 -11.79 7.33 -19.30
CA ASP A 174 -10.70 8.02 -19.99
C ASP A 174 -9.32 7.75 -19.37
N ASP A 175 -9.22 7.68 -18.04
CA ASP A 175 -7.98 7.48 -17.30
C ASP A 175 -7.87 6.08 -16.67
N LYS A 176 -6.69 5.47 -16.76
CA LYS A 176 -6.36 4.22 -16.07
C LYS A 176 -6.17 4.44 -14.57
N PHE A 177 -5.84 5.66 -14.15
CA PHE A 177 -5.65 6.03 -12.76
C PHE A 177 -6.92 6.71 -12.23
N ASN A 178 -7.76 5.93 -11.52
CA ASN A 178 -8.99 6.42 -10.91
C ASN A 178 -9.12 5.92 -9.46
N PRO A 179 -8.41 6.55 -8.50
CA PRO A 179 -8.47 6.13 -7.10
C PRO A 179 -9.88 6.39 -6.51
N PRO A 180 -10.33 5.57 -5.55
CA PRO A 180 -11.67 5.69 -4.97
C PRO A 180 -11.92 7.03 -4.26
N GLU A 181 -10.88 7.74 -3.84
CA GLU A 181 -10.99 9.05 -3.20
C GLU A 181 -11.31 10.17 -4.19
N LYS A 182 -11.09 9.98 -5.50
CA LYS A 182 -11.30 11.01 -6.51
C LYS A 182 -12.73 11.54 -6.52
N ILE A 183 -13.72 10.65 -6.37
CA ILE A 183 -15.12 11.07 -6.25
C ILE A 183 -15.35 11.85 -4.95
N LYS A 184 -14.79 11.42 -3.82
CA LYS A 184 -14.95 12.13 -2.54
C LYS A 184 -14.38 13.55 -2.62
N VAL A 185 -13.21 13.71 -3.22
CA VAL A 185 -12.61 15.04 -3.47
C VAL A 185 -13.55 15.89 -4.32
N PHE A 186 -14.10 15.34 -5.39
CA PHE A 186 -15.05 16.04 -6.23
C PHE A 186 -16.31 16.49 -5.47
N LEU A 187 -16.91 15.62 -4.64
CA LEU A 187 -18.09 15.99 -3.83
C LEU A 187 -17.76 17.11 -2.84
N HIS A 188 -16.60 17.06 -2.18
CA HIS A 188 -16.15 18.11 -1.27
C HIS A 188 -15.85 19.43 -2.00
N ILE A 189 -15.34 19.40 -3.25
CA ILE A 189 -15.19 20.59 -4.08
C ILE A 189 -16.55 21.21 -4.37
N LEU A 190 -17.55 20.39 -4.74
CA LEU A 190 -18.91 20.86 -4.99
C LEU A 190 -19.55 21.47 -3.73
N GLU A 191 -19.39 20.83 -2.58
CA GLU A 191 -19.89 21.32 -1.30
C GLU A 191 -19.24 22.66 -0.91
N ASN A 192 -17.92 22.78 -1.00
CA ASN A 192 -17.21 24.02 -0.70
C ASN A 192 -17.62 25.14 -1.66
N LEU A 193 -17.78 24.82 -2.95
CA LEU A 193 -18.23 25.77 -3.95
C LEU A 193 -19.66 26.23 -3.71
N TYR A 194 -20.54 25.31 -3.34
CA TYR A 194 -21.92 25.60 -2.94
C TYR A 194 -21.97 26.57 -1.77
N ARG A 195 -21.31 26.21 -0.65
CA ARG A 195 -21.26 27.04 0.56
C ARG A 195 -20.69 28.43 0.27
N SER A 196 -19.60 28.51 -0.51
CA SER A 196 -18.97 29.78 -0.86
C SER A 196 -19.84 30.65 -1.76
N LYS A 197 -20.55 30.06 -2.73
CA LYS A 197 -21.50 30.79 -3.59
C LYS A 197 -22.71 31.31 -2.83
N VAL A 198 -23.28 30.49 -1.94
CA VAL A 198 -24.40 30.89 -1.07
C VAL A 198 -23.97 31.98 -0.09
N ALA A 199 -22.80 31.85 0.52
CA ALA A 199 -22.24 32.88 1.39
C ALA A 199 -22.00 34.21 0.64
N ALA A 200 -21.50 34.16 -0.59
CA ALA A 200 -21.27 35.36 -1.39
C ALA A 200 -22.58 36.04 -1.85
N SER A 201 -23.64 35.28 -2.14
CA SER A 201 -24.94 35.87 -2.49
C SER A 201 -25.65 36.52 -1.29
N ILE A 202 -25.43 35.97 -0.09
CA ILE A 202 -26.03 36.46 1.16
C ILE A 202 -25.18 37.57 1.82
N GLY A 203 -23.85 37.50 1.72
CA GLY A 203 -22.92 38.48 2.28
C GLY A 203 -23.07 39.88 1.66
N ALA A 204 -23.57 39.96 0.41
CA ALA A 204 -24.00 41.22 -0.19
C ALA A 204 -25.22 41.85 0.50
N SER A 205 -25.97 41.06 1.30
CA SER A 205 -27.17 41.44 2.05
C SER A 205 -26.96 41.51 3.57
N GLY A 206 -25.73 41.33 4.07
CA GLY A 206 -25.38 41.54 5.49
C GLY A 206 -25.95 40.54 6.51
N ALA A 207 -26.18 39.27 6.14
CA ALA A 207 -26.76 38.29 7.07
C ALA A 207 -25.72 37.51 7.92
N ASN A 208 -26.14 37.10 9.12
CA ASN A 208 -25.36 36.25 10.05
C ASN A 208 -25.25 34.79 9.56
N THR A 209 -24.21 34.08 10.01
CA THR A 209 -23.88 32.68 9.64
C THR A 209 -25.03 31.68 9.78
N ALA A 210 -25.84 31.78 10.84
CA ALA A 210 -26.99 30.90 11.04
C ALA A 210 -28.07 31.02 9.94
N ARG A 211 -28.22 32.21 9.33
CA ARG A 211 -29.18 32.44 8.24
C ARG A 211 -28.66 31.90 6.90
N ILE A 212 -27.34 31.78 6.77
CA ILE A 212 -26.68 31.18 5.59
C ILE A 212 -26.95 29.68 5.55
N GLU A 213 -26.87 29.00 6.69
CA GLU A 213 -27.16 27.56 6.80
C GLU A 213 -28.64 27.24 6.54
N GLU A 214 -29.56 28.06 7.05
CA GLU A 214 -31.00 27.89 6.83
C GLU A 214 -31.38 28.07 5.34
N ILE A 215 -30.81 29.06 4.65
CA ILE A 215 -31.04 29.26 3.21
C ILE A 215 -30.34 28.17 2.40
N ALA A 216 -29.14 27.75 2.80
CA ALA A 216 -28.41 26.64 2.17
C ALA A 216 -29.16 25.30 2.26
N ALA A 217 -30.04 25.11 3.25
CA ALA A 217 -30.90 23.92 3.33
C ALA A 217 -32.09 23.94 2.35
N SER A 218 -32.43 25.11 1.79
CA SER A 218 -33.63 25.31 0.97
C SER A 218 -33.37 25.39 -0.54
N VAL A 219 -32.12 25.67 -0.96
CA VAL A 219 -31.76 25.84 -2.37
C VAL A 219 -31.09 24.58 -2.91
N PRO A 220 -31.56 24.00 -4.04
CA PRO A 220 -30.90 22.85 -4.66
C PRO A 220 -29.45 23.17 -5.06
N LEU A 221 -28.55 22.20 -4.86
CA LEU A 221 -27.15 22.30 -5.27
C LEU A 221 -27.02 22.58 -6.76
N ALA A 222 -27.83 21.90 -7.59
CA ALA A 222 -27.87 22.07 -9.03
C ALA A 222 -28.08 23.53 -9.44
N ASP A 223 -28.99 24.24 -8.76
CA ASP A 223 -29.34 25.61 -9.09
C ASP A 223 -28.17 26.56 -8.83
N VAL A 224 -27.42 26.33 -7.76
CA VAL A 224 -26.30 27.19 -7.35
C VAL A 224 -25.03 26.90 -8.13
N VAL A 225 -24.71 25.62 -8.36
CA VAL A 225 -23.42 25.21 -8.93
C VAL A 225 -23.51 25.00 -10.44
N PHE A 226 -24.53 24.30 -10.92
CA PHE A 226 -24.59 23.79 -12.29
C PHE A 226 -25.50 24.59 -13.24
N HIS A 227 -26.58 25.21 -12.74
CA HIS A 227 -27.42 26.12 -13.52
C HIS A 227 -26.84 27.55 -13.51
N ASN A 228 -26.32 28.01 -12.36
CA ASN A 228 -25.56 29.25 -12.26
C ASN A 228 -24.05 29.00 -12.35
N VAL A 229 -23.58 28.66 -13.56
CA VAL A 229 -22.19 28.21 -13.79
C VAL A 229 -21.15 29.28 -13.44
N GLY A 230 -21.47 30.57 -13.56
CA GLY A 230 -20.52 31.66 -13.33
C GLY A 230 -20.07 31.80 -11.87
N ILE A 231 -18.75 31.88 -11.65
CA ILE A 231 -18.13 32.06 -10.33
C ILE A 231 -17.41 33.42 -10.30
N THR A 232 -17.50 34.17 -9.20
CA THR A 232 -16.69 35.38 -9.02
C THR A 232 -15.27 35.01 -8.60
N GLN A 233 -14.30 35.89 -8.85
CA GLN A 233 -12.91 35.66 -8.46
C GLN A 233 -12.74 35.47 -6.94
N SER A 234 -13.49 36.23 -6.14
CA SER A 234 -13.48 36.10 -4.68
C SER A 234 -13.96 34.73 -4.20
N VAL A 235 -15.01 34.18 -4.82
CA VAL A 235 -15.51 32.84 -4.49
C VAL A 235 -14.50 31.77 -4.89
N ALA A 236 -13.88 31.88 -6.07
CA ALA A 236 -12.86 30.93 -6.50
C ALA A 236 -11.65 30.91 -5.56
N GLN A 237 -11.15 32.08 -5.15
CA GLN A 237 -10.06 32.20 -4.18
C GLN A 237 -10.43 31.61 -2.83
N GLN A 238 -11.63 31.91 -2.32
CA GLN A 238 -12.13 31.38 -1.05
C GLN A 238 -12.19 29.85 -1.06
N VAL A 239 -12.77 29.26 -2.11
CA VAL A 239 -12.85 27.80 -2.28
C VAL A 239 -11.46 27.16 -2.27
N ILE A 240 -10.49 27.75 -2.99
CA ILE A 240 -9.11 27.25 -3.00
C ILE A 240 -8.52 27.32 -1.59
N SER A 241 -8.61 28.46 -0.91
CA SER A 241 -8.09 28.62 0.44
C SER A 241 -8.69 27.63 1.44
N ASP A 242 -10.00 27.37 1.36
CA ASP A 242 -10.69 26.42 2.23
C ASP A 242 -10.27 24.96 1.96
N LEU A 243 -10.02 24.61 0.70
CA LEU A 243 -9.48 23.30 0.33
C LEU A 243 -8.09 23.06 0.95
N PHE A 244 -7.20 24.05 0.92
CA PHE A 244 -5.84 23.91 1.48
C PHE A 244 -5.78 23.95 3.02
N ARG A 245 -6.79 24.51 3.70
CA ARG A 245 -6.78 24.65 5.17
C ARG A 245 -7.21 23.35 5.87
N ASP A 246 -8.46 22.92 5.66
CA ASP A 246 -9.09 21.91 6.53
C ASP A 246 -9.62 20.68 5.80
N ASN A 247 -9.53 20.63 4.47
CA ASN A 247 -10.14 19.54 3.73
C ASN A 247 -9.32 18.24 3.82
N PHE A 248 -9.94 17.19 4.37
CA PHE A 248 -9.31 15.90 4.62
C PHE A 248 -8.87 15.17 3.34
N TYR A 249 -9.72 15.15 2.31
CA TYR A 249 -9.45 14.43 1.06
C TYR A 249 -8.52 15.24 0.14
N TRP A 250 -8.69 16.56 0.07
CA TRP A 250 -7.82 17.44 -0.71
C TRP A 250 -6.37 17.39 -0.25
N ASN A 251 -6.14 17.36 1.07
CA ASN A 251 -4.81 17.36 1.67
C ASN A 251 -4.25 15.96 1.92
N PHE A 252 -4.83 14.92 1.29
CA PHE A 252 -4.31 13.56 1.36
C PHE A 252 -4.20 13.00 2.80
N ARG A 253 -4.92 13.58 3.77
CA ARG A 253 -4.79 13.24 5.20
C ARG A 253 -5.20 11.79 5.49
N PHE A 254 -6.00 11.17 4.63
CA PHE A 254 -6.34 9.75 4.69
C PHE A 254 -5.13 8.81 4.55
N TRP A 255 -3.98 9.28 4.10
CA TRP A 255 -2.72 8.52 4.11
C TRP A 255 -1.98 8.58 5.44
N SER A 256 -2.20 9.63 6.24
CA SER A 256 -1.42 9.87 7.46
C SER A 256 -1.59 8.79 8.53
N ALA A 257 -2.81 8.34 8.81
CA ALA A 257 -3.06 7.31 9.83
C ALA A 257 -2.62 5.88 9.40
N PRO A 258 -2.88 5.41 8.16
CA PRO A 258 -2.51 4.06 7.77
C PRO A 258 -1.10 3.92 7.20
N CYS A 259 -0.37 5.01 6.88
CA CYS A 259 0.92 4.96 6.16
C CYS A 259 2.07 5.74 6.80
N THR A 260 2.05 5.98 8.11
CA THR A 260 3.16 6.63 8.83
C THR A 260 4.51 5.95 8.61
N GLU A 261 4.51 4.63 8.44
CA GLU A 261 5.73 3.83 8.27
C GLU A 261 6.45 4.09 6.94
N LEU A 262 5.73 4.46 5.88
CA LEU A 262 6.34 4.68 4.55
C LEU A 262 7.14 6.00 4.45
N ARG A 263 7.10 6.87 5.46
CA ARG A 263 7.83 8.15 5.54
C ARG A 263 7.71 9.03 4.28
N VAL A 264 6.60 8.95 3.58
CA VAL A 264 6.31 9.79 2.40
C VAL A 264 5.54 11.03 2.85
N ASP A 265 6.02 12.21 2.45
CA ASP A 265 5.30 13.46 2.67
C ASP A 265 4.12 13.58 1.69
N SER A 266 2.90 13.53 2.24
CA SER A 266 1.66 13.68 1.50
C SER A 266 1.22 15.14 1.33
N SER A 267 1.94 16.10 1.93
CA SER A 267 1.60 17.52 1.88
C SER A 267 1.71 18.09 0.46
N TRP A 268 1.04 19.22 0.23
CA TRP A 268 1.22 19.98 -1.01
C TRP A 268 2.58 20.69 -1.00
N SER A 269 3.23 20.80 -2.16
CA SER A 269 4.44 21.62 -2.27
C SER A 269 4.12 23.09 -2.02
N ALA A 270 5.09 23.83 -1.50
CA ALA A 270 4.97 25.27 -1.29
C ALA A 270 4.67 25.97 -2.63
N GLY A 271 3.79 26.99 -2.60
CA GLY A 271 3.43 27.77 -3.80
C GLY A 271 2.24 27.24 -4.61
N VAL A 272 1.78 26.00 -4.37
CA VAL A 272 0.70 25.41 -5.20
C VAL A 272 -0.64 26.11 -4.99
N CYS A 273 -0.90 26.62 -3.79
CA CYS A 273 -2.12 27.37 -3.52
C CYS A 273 -2.16 28.64 -4.38
N GLU A 274 -1.06 29.40 -4.42
CA GLU A 274 -0.90 30.61 -5.21
C GLU A 274 -0.96 30.30 -6.71
N GLU A 275 -0.24 29.29 -7.18
CA GLU A 275 -0.30 28.85 -8.58
C GLU A 275 -1.71 28.47 -9.02
N LEU A 276 -2.47 27.78 -8.16
CA LEU A 276 -3.83 27.36 -8.47
C LEU A 276 -4.78 28.56 -8.51
N GLN A 277 -4.59 29.54 -7.63
CA GLN A 277 -5.32 30.81 -7.66
C GLN A 277 -5.02 31.58 -8.95
N GLU A 278 -3.76 31.66 -9.38
CA GLU A 278 -3.38 32.31 -10.64
C GLU A 278 -4.00 31.61 -11.85
N ARG A 279 -3.96 30.28 -11.91
CA ARG A 279 -4.62 29.50 -12.98
C ARG A 279 -6.13 29.70 -12.99
N ALA A 280 -6.77 29.77 -11.82
CA ALA A 280 -8.20 30.06 -11.73
C ALA A 280 -8.54 31.47 -12.24
N LEU A 281 -7.70 32.47 -11.96
CA LEU A 281 -7.86 33.82 -12.50
C LEU A 281 -7.67 33.86 -14.02
N ALA A 282 -6.74 33.05 -14.56
CA ALA A 282 -6.55 32.93 -16.00
C ALA A 282 -7.80 32.40 -16.73
N LEU A 283 -8.60 31.53 -16.09
CA LEU A 283 -9.89 31.08 -16.64
C LEU A 283 -10.87 32.25 -16.86
N ALA A 284 -10.85 33.27 -15.99
CA ALA A 284 -11.66 34.47 -16.16
C ALA A 284 -11.25 35.29 -17.40
N THR A 285 -9.97 35.20 -17.81
CA THR A 285 -9.43 35.93 -18.96
C THR A 285 -9.61 35.20 -20.29
N ALA A 286 -9.67 33.86 -20.27
CA ALA A 286 -9.85 33.02 -21.45
C ALA A 286 -11.31 32.92 -21.94
N SER A 287 -12.28 33.35 -21.13
CA SER A 287 -13.70 33.32 -21.49
C SER A 287 -14.02 34.28 -22.64
N ARG A 288 -14.59 33.75 -23.74
CA ARG A 288 -14.89 34.44 -25.02
C ARG A 288 -15.84 35.65 -24.93
N ASN A 289 -16.42 35.95 -23.78
CA ASN A 289 -17.29 37.12 -23.58
C ASN A 289 -16.48 38.37 -23.19
N THR A 290 -15.43 38.66 -23.95
CA THR A 290 -14.44 39.72 -23.69
C THR A 290 -14.97 41.14 -23.86
N LEU A 291 -16.17 41.34 -24.42
CA LEU A 291 -16.61 42.67 -24.88
C LEU A 291 -17.69 43.35 -24.03
N LEU A 292 -18.32 42.70 -23.04
CA LEU A 292 -19.56 43.26 -22.47
C LEU A 292 -19.76 43.27 -20.95
N ASN A 293 -18.84 42.81 -20.10
CA ASN A 293 -19.08 42.84 -18.63
C ASN A 293 -17.89 43.28 -17.78
N SER A 294 -18.12 44.29 -16.94
CA SER A 294 -17.23 44.81 -15.88
C SER A 294 -17.01 43.84 -14.72
N HIS A 295 -17.67 42.67 -14.71
CA HIS A 295 -17.49 41.62 -13.72
C HIS A 295 -17.15 40.29 -14.42
N ARG A 296 -15.86 40.02 -14.59
CA ARG A 296 -15.36 38.78 -15.20
C ARG A 296 -15.71 37.58 -14.31
N LYS A 297 -16.66 36.76 -14.76
CA LYS A 297 -17.02 35.50 -14.11
C LYS A 297 -16.17 34.35 -14.68
N ILE A 298 -15.67 33.50 -13.80
CA ILE A 298 -15.00 32.24 -14.13
C ILE A 298 -16.07 31.20 -14.50
N ASP A 299 -15.84 30.41 -15.53
CA ASP A 299 -16.68 29.25 -15.84
C ASP A 299 -16.50 28.17 -14.76
N GLY A 300 -17.58 27.84 -14.05
CA GLY A 300 -17.56 26.88 -12.97
C GLY A 300 -17.25 25.45 -13.37
N ASP A 301 -17.66 25.01 -14.57
CA ASP A 301 -17.30 23.66 -15.04
C ASP A 301 -15.79 23.59 -15.29
N ALA A 302 -15.20 24.63 -15.89
CA ALA A 302 -13.75 24.74 -16.10
C ALA A 302 -12.96 24.87 -14.79
N PHE A 303 -13.52 25.57 -13.80
CA PHE A 303 -12.91 25.68 -12.47
C PHE A 303 -12.89 24.33 -11.73
N ILE A 304 -13.99 23.58 -11.78
CA ILE A 304 -14.06 22.24 -11.19
C ILE A 304 -13.08 21.28 -11.87
N GLU A 305 -13.00 21.32 -13.21
CA GLU A 305 -12.00 20.55 -13.97
C GLU A 305 -10.58 20.89 -13.53
N LEU A 306 -10.23 22.18 -13.44
CA LEU A 306 -8.91 22.64 -12.99
C LEU A 306 -8.54 22.08 -11.61
N LEU A 307 -9.46 22.14 -10.64
CA LEU A 307 -9.22 21.63 -9.29
C LEU A 307 -9.04 20.11 -9.28
N LEU A 308 -9.87 19.38 -10.01
CA LEU A 308 -9.80 17.92 -10.08
C LEU A 308 -8.55 17.43 -10.80
N ASP A 309 -8.12 18.14 -11.85
CA ASP A 309 -6.88 17.86 -12.58
C ASP A 309 -5.65 18.12 -11.71
N ALA A 310 -5.63 19.24 -10.97
CA ALA A 310 -4.56 19.54 -10.01
C ALA A 310 -4.43 18.44 -8.95
N TRP A 311 -5.55 18.03 -8.36
CA TRP A 311 -5.57 16.94 -7.39
C TRP A 311 -5.14 15.60 -8.01
N THR A 312 -5.63 15.27 -9.21
CA THR A 312 -5.28 14.01 -9.90
C THR A 312 -3.80 13.95 -10.25
N SER A 313 -3.21 15.07 -10.68
CA SER A 313 -1.77 15.17 -10.95
C SER A 313 -0.95 14.92 -9.68
N ARG A 314 -1.30 15.57 -8.57
CA ARG A 314 -0.64 15.34 -7.28
C ARG A 314 -0.82 13.92 -6.79
N ALA A 315 -2.01 13.34 -6.93
CA ALA A 315 -2.30 11.96 -6.56
C ALA A 315 -1.43 10.96 -7.35
N LYS A 316 -1.20 11.18 -8.66
CA LYS A 316 -0.28 10.36 -9.46
C LYS A 316 1.16 10.44 -8.97
N GLN A 317 1.63 11.65 -8.63
CA GLN A 317 2.97 11.84 -8.07
C GLN A 317 3.11 11.14 -6.71
N LEU A 318 2.15 11.34 -5.82
CA LEU A 318 2.14 10.72 -4.50
C LEU A 318 2.08 9.20 -4.60
N PHE A 319 1.27 8.67 -5.54
CA PHE A 319 1.21 7.24 -5.82
C PHE A 319 2.57 6.67 -6.20
N ALA A 320 3.30 7.33 -7.12
CA ALA A 320 4.63 6.88 -7.54
C ALA A 320 5.64 6.88 -6.38
N LEU A 321 5.58 7.89 -5.50
CA LEU A 321 6.41 7.94 -4.29
C LEU A 321 6.07 6.82 -3.31
N LEU A 322 4.78 6.57 -3.06
CA LEU A 322 4.31 5.51 -2.18
C LEU A 322 4.65 4.12 -2.72
N GLU A 323 4.56 3.91 -4.03
CA GLU A 323 4.95 2.66 -4.69
C GLU A 323 6.46 2.41 -4.50
N SER A 324 7.30 3.40 -4.80
CA SER A 324 8.74 3.29 -4.58
C SER A 324 9.11 3.04 -3.11
N ALA A 325 8.44 3.70 -2.17
CA ALA A 325 8.67 3.47 -0.74
C ALA A 325 8.25 2.06 -0.31
N THR A 326 7.14 1.57 -0.86
CA THR A 326 6.65 0.21 -0.62
C THR A 326 7.64 -0.84 -1.12
N ASP A 327 8.15 -0.67 -2.35
CA ASP A 327 9.12 -1.60 -2.94
C ASP A 327 10.44 -1.64 -2.15
N LEU A 328 10.89 -0.48 -1.65
CA LEU A 328 12.07 -0.39 -0.79
C LEU A 328 11.88 -1.16 0.53
N GLU A 329 10.75 -0.96 1.22
CA GLU A 329 10.47 -1.68 2.47
C GLU A 329 10.30 -3.19 2.25
N GLU A 330 9.65 -3.62 1.14
CA GLU A 330 9.52 -5.04 0.79
C GLU A 330 10.88 -5.68 0.47
N SER A 331 11.78 -4.96 -0.19
CA SER A 331 13.15 -5.42 -0.47
C SER A 331 13.98 -5.56 0.80
N ALA A 332 13.95 -4.55 1.68
CA ALA A 332 14.66 -4.56 2.95
C ALA A 332 14.15 -5.69 3.88
N GLY A 333 12.84 -5.92 3.89
CA GLY A 333 12.23 -7.04 4.61
C GLY A 333 12.66 -8.40 4.08
N SER A 334 12.75 -8.54 2.75
CA SER A 334 13.22 -9.77 2.10
C SER A 334 14.70 -10.06 2.43
N ASP A 335 15.56 -9.04 2.38
CA ASP A 335 16.97 -9.16 2.73
C ASP A 335 17.17 -9.56 4.20
N LEU A 336 16.37 -8.99 5.10
CA LEU A 336 16.39 -9.35 6.52
C LEU A 336 15.99 -10.83 6.73
N LEU A 337 14.95 -11.31 6.04
CA LEU A 337 14.54 -12.71 6.11
C LEU A 337 15.61 -13.65 5.55
N CYS A 338 16.22 -13.31 4.42
CA CYS A 338 17.34 -14.05 3.86
C CYS A 338 18.52 -14.13 4.83
N SER A 339 18.87 -13.01 5.49
CA SER A 339 19.94 -12.97 6.50
C SER A 339 19.61 -13.82 7.72
N ARG A 340 18.36 -13.76 8.23
CA ARG A 340 17.90 -14.61 9.34
C ARG A 340 17.91 -16.09 8.97
N GLN A 341 17.48 -16.43 7.76
CA GLN A 341 17.51 -17.81 7.24
C GLN A 341 18.96 -18.32 7.15
N ALA A 342 19.87 -17.55 6.57
CA ALA A 342 21.29 -17.89 6.51
C ALA A 342 21.92 -18.09 7.90
N MET A 343 21.52 -17.27 8.89
CA MET A 343 21.93 -17.44 10.28
C MET A 343 21.35 -18.71 10.92
N GLN A 344 20.09 -19.06 10.64
CA GLN A 344 19.50 -20.31 11.12
C GLN A 344 20.15 -21.53 10.47
N ASP A 345 20.44 -21.47 9.18
CA ASP A 345 21.09 -22.55 8.44
C ASP A 345 22.53 -22.75 8.91
N SER A 346 23.28 -21.69 9.20
CA SER A 346 24.62 -21.79 9.81
C SER A 346 24.58 -22.39 11.21
N ARG A 347 23.57 -22.02 12.04
CA ARG A 347 23.33 -22.66 13.34
C ARG A 347 22.94 -24.14 13.22
N ARG A 348 22.16 -24.51 12.20
CA ARG A 348 21.82 -25.91 11.92
C ARG A 348 23.03 -26.74 11.49
N GLN A 349 24.00 -26.15 10.79
CA GLN A 349 25.26 -26.82 10.46
C GLN A 349 26.13 -27.06 11.69
N HIS A 350 26.09 -26.18 12.69
CA HIS A 350 26.79 -26.31 13.97
C HIS A 350 25.89 -26.96 15.05
N ARG A 351 25.45 -28.20 14.83
CA ARG A 351 24.79 -28.95 15.91
C ARG A 351 25.78 -29.18 17.05
N PRO A 352 25.44 -28.84 18.31
CA PRO A 352 26.31 -29.14 19.44
C PRO A 352 26.61 -30.64 19.52
N THR A 353 27.79 -31.00 20.03
CA THR A 353 28.21 -32.39 20.23
C THR A 353 27.21 -33.10 21.15
N THR A 354 26.64 -34.21 20.72
CA THR A 354 25.70 -35.00 21.54
C THR A 354 26.44 -35.76 22.63
N ASP A 355 25.73 -36.18 23.68
CA ASP A 355 26.36 -36.95 24.76
C ASP A 355 26.90 -38.31 24.29
N GLN A 356 26.26 -38.92 23.27
CA GLN A 356 26.77 -40.14 22.62
C GLN A 356 28.08 -39.88 21.86
N GLU A 357 28.18 -38.75 21.15
CA GLU A 357 29.40 -38.33 20.46
C GLU A 357 30.53 -38.05 21.46
N ARG A 358 30.22 -37.40 22.60
CA ARG A 358 31.18 -37.17 23.70
C ARG A 358 31.72 -38.46 24.29
N GLN A 359 30.83 -39.42 24.60
CA GLN A 359 31.24 -40.74 25.10
C GLN A 359 32.13 -41.49 24.10
N PHE A 360 31.79 -41.39 22.81
CA PHE A 360 32.64 -41.95 21.76
C PHE A 360 34.02 -41.28 21.70
N PHE A 361 34.08 -39.96 21.85
CA PHE A 361 35.36 -39.22 21.90
C PHE A 361 36.19 -39.59 23.11
N ASP A 362 35.59 -39.73 24.29
CA ASP A 362 36.28 -40.19 25.50
C ASP A 362 36.88 -41.60 25.29
N GLN A 363 36.12 -42.52 24.70
CA GLN A 363 36.63 -43.85 24.37
C GLN A 363 37.78 -43.83 23.35
N LEU A 364 37.76 -42.91 22.40
CA LEU A 364 38.86 -42.74 21.44
C LEU A 364 40.12 -42.21 22.12
N ILE A 365 39.96 -41.29 23.07
CA ILE A 365 41.06 -40.77 23.89
C ILE A 365 41.66 -41.88 24.74
N ASP A 366 40.83 -42.70 25.39
CA ASP A 366 41.31 -43.83 26.20
C ASP A 366 42.04 -44.88 25.34
N GLU A 367 41.56 -45.13 24.12
CA GLU A 367 42.11 -46.16 23.23
C GLU A 367 43.39 -45.72 22.51
N TYR A 368 43.46 -44.45 22.08
CA TYR A 368 44.57 -43.95 21.24
C TYR A 368 45.47 -42.95 21.94
N TRP A 369 45.05 -42.36 23.06
CA TRP A 369 45.81 -41.39 23.84
C TRP A 369 46.34 -40.22 22.97
N ASN A 370 47.64 -40.22 22.65
CA ASN A 370 48.30 -39.24 21.78
C ASN A 370 48.45 -39.69 20.32
N ALA A 371 48.15 -40.95 20.01
CA ALA A 371 48.36 -41.52 18.69
C ALA A 371 47.32 -40.98 17.69
N PRO A 372 47.70 -40.80 16.41
CA PRO A 372 46.76 -40.42 15.37
C PRO A 372 45.67 -41.50 15.22
N ILE A 373 44.41 -41.08 15.34
CA ILE A 373 43.28 -41.99 15.21
C ILE A 373 43.15 -42.47 13.76
N PRO A 374 43.05 -43.79 13.51
CA PRO A 374 42.86 -44.33 12.17
C PRO A 374 41.38 -44.21 11.77
N TRP A 375 40.96 -42.99 11.41
CA TRP A 375 39.58 -42.67 11.01
C TRP A 375 39.06 -43.46 9.81
N THR A 376 39.96 -43.98 8.98
CA THR A 376 39.65 -44.83 7.82
C THR A 376 39.53 -46.31 8.18
N SER A 377 39.81 -46.71 9.42
CA SER A 377 39.69 -48.11 9.84
C SER A 377 38.23 -48.55 9.95
N ALA A 378 37.95 -49.79 9.57
CA ALA A 378 36.60 -50.37 9.63
C ALA A 378 36.01 -50.34 11.07
N LYS A 379 36.86 -50.47 12.09
CA LYS A 379 36.48 -50.43 13.52
C LYS A 379 36.01 -49.04 13.95
N VAL A 380 36.68 -47.98 13.51
CA VAL A 380 36.28 -46.60 13.83
C VAL A 380 35.06 -46.20 12.98
N GLN A 381 35.04 -46.56 11.70
CA GLN A 381 33.90 -46.26 10.81
C GLN A 381 32.60 -46.94 11.25
N SER A 382 32.64 -48.18 11.74
CA SER A 382 31.46 -48.87 12.28
C SER A 382 30.90 -48.19 13.52
N ARG A 383 31.77 -47.69 14.41
CA ARG A 383 31.37 -46.92 15.59
C ARG A 383 30.81 -45.55 15.22
N VAL A 384 31.42 -44.85 14.26
CA VAL A 384 30.93 -43.55 13.76
C VAL A 384 29.56 -43.68 13.08
N THR A 385 29.34 -44.75 12.30
CA THR A 385 28.05 -44.99 11.63
C THR A 385 26.93 -45.43 12.58
N ALA A 386 27.28 -45.89 13.79
CA ALA A 386 26.35 -46.21 14.87
C ALA A 386 25.92 -44.97 15.69
N LEU A 387 26.60 -43.83 15.57
CA LEU A 387 26.25 -42.59 16.28
C LEU A 387 24.94 -42.00 15.76
N VAL A 388 24.14 -41.45 16.68
CA VAL A 388 22.91 -40.73 16.37
C VAL A 388 23.00 -39.30 16.92
N PRO A 389 22.85 -38.26 16.07
CA PRO A 389 22.57 -38.31 14.63
C PRO A 389 23.79 -38.75 13.81
N ARG A 390 23.55 -39.43 12.68
CA ARG A 390 24.61 -39.76 11.73
C ARG A 390 25.16 -38.48 11.10
N ARG A 391 26.43 -38.17 11.35
CA ARG A 391 27.16 -37.05 10.73
C ARG A 391 28.20 -37.56 9.74
N PRO A 392 28.57 -36.75 8.72
CA PRO A 392 29.72 -37.05 7.86
C PRO A 392 31.01 -37.19 8.68
N LEU A 393 31.91 -38.09 8.26
CA LEU A 393 33.18 -38.37 8.96
C LEU A 393 34.02 -37.10 9.17
N SER A 394 34.08 -36.20 8.18
CA SER A 394 34.80 -34.93 8.27
C SER A 394 34.26 -34.02 9.38
N GLN A 395 32.93 -34.02 9.58
CA GLN A 395 32.30 -33.25 10.64
C GLN A 395 32.60 -33.85 12.03
N VAL A 396 32.62 -35.17 12.15
CA VAL A 396 32.98 -35.87 13.40
C VAL A 396 34.45 -35.62 13.76
N GLN A 397 35.36 -35.64 12.78
CA GLN A 397 36.77 -35.30 12.98
C GLN A 397 36.96 -33.86 13.49
N GLN A 398 36.23 -32.90 12.90
CA GLN A 398 36.26 -31.51 13.34
C GLN A 398 35.70 -31.33 14.76
N LEU A 399 34.63 -32.06 15.11
CA LEU A 399 34.08 -32.04 16.48
C LEU A 399 35.06 -32.66 17.49
N TYR A 400 35.77 -33.73 17.10
CA TYR A 400 36.77 -34.36 17.95
C TYR A 400 37.97 -33.45 18.22
N SER A 401 38.46 -32.71 17.20
CA SER A 401 39.58 -31.79 17.40
C SER A 401 39.20 -30.61 18.31
N ILE A 402 37.99 -30.08 18.17
CA ILE A 402 37.44 -29.06 19.08
C ILE A 402 37.31 -29.64 20.50
N TYR A 403 36.77 -30.85 20.63
CA TYR A 403 36.61 -31.53 21.92
C TYR A 403 37.94 -31.69 22.65
N ILE A 404 38.99 -32.17 21.98
CA ILE A 404 40.35 -32.26 22.54
C ILE A 404 40.85 -30.89 23.02
N ALA A 405 40.70 -29.86 22.18
CA ALA A 405 41.21 -28.52 22.47
C ALA A 405 40.53 -27.88 23.68
N GLU A 406 39.29 -28.27 23.98
CA GLU A 406 38.50 -27.77 25.12
C GLU A 406 38.66 -28.62 26.40
N LEU A 407 39.31 -29.79 26.34
CA LEU A 407 39.49 -30.63 27.53
C LEU A 407 40.31 -29.91 28.61
N PRO A 408 39.95 -30.06 29.90
CA PRO A 408 40.73 -29.51 30.99
C PRO A 408 42.12 -30.17 31.06
N PRO A 409 43.17 -29.46 31.52
CA PRO A 409 44.54 -29.99 31.58
C PRO A 409 44.65 -31.31 32.34
N SER A 410 43.85 -31.51 33.39
CA SER A 410 43.81 -32.75 34.17
C SER A 410 43.38 -33.99 33.38
N ARG A 411 42.67 -33.82 32.26
CA ARG A 411 42.26 -34.91 31.36
C ARG A 411 43.17 -35.07 30.15
N ARG A 412 44.10 -34.15 29.92
CA ARG A 412 45.11 -34.24 28.87
C ARG A 412 46.33 -34.99 29.40
N LEU A 413 46.12 -36.29 29.67
CA LEU A 413 47.12 -37.18 30.24
C LEU A 413 48.34 -37.40 29.32
N TRP A 414 48.32 -36.79 28.14
CA TRP A 414 49.29 -36.92 27.08
C TRP A 414 50.13 -35.66 26.85
N GLU A 415 49.77 -34.56 27.52
CA GLU A 415 50.60 -33.38 27.63
C GLU A 415 51.67 -33.63 28.69
N TRP A 416 52.93 -33.70 28.26
CA TRP A 416 54.10 -33.93 29.12
C TRP A 416 54.22 -32.92 30.26
N SER A 417 53.68 -31.70 30.08
CA SER A 417 53.62 -30.66 31.11
C SER A 417 52.76 -31.04 32.32
N ASN A 418 51.87 -32.03 32.19
CA ASN A 418 51.00 -32.50 33.27
C ASN A 418 51.62 -33.71 34.02
N TRP A 419 52.73 -34.25 33.52
CA TRP A 419 53.41 -35.40 34.15
C TRP A 419 54.27 -34.88 35.29
N ARG A 420 54.07 -35.42 36.48
CA ARG A 420 55.01 -35.18 37.58
C ARG A 420 56.24 -36.02 37.30
N TRP A 421 57.40 -35.36 37.27
CA TRP A 421 58.66 -36.06 37.08
C TRP A 421 58.92 -36.93 38.32
N GLU A 422 58.80 -38.24 38.17
CA GLU A 422 59.09 -39.21 39.22
C GLU A 422 60.55 -39.63 39.12
N THR A 423 61.29 -39.55 40.23
CA THR A 423 62.74 -39.83 40.30
C THR A 423 63.10 -41.26 39.88
N GLU A 424 62.12 -42.16 39.85
CA GLU A 424 62.25 -43.55 39.41
C GLU A 424 62.22 -43.73 37.87
N TRP A 425 61.94 -42.66 37.11
CA TRP A 425 61.96 -42.67 35.65
C TRP A 425 63.32 -42.27 35.05
N GLU A 426 64.35 -42.05 35.89
CA GLU A 426 65.74 -41.90 35.47
C GLU A 426 66.33 -43.26 35.02
N TRP A 427 65.83 -43.79 33.91
CA TRP A 427 66.41 -44.94 33.24
C TRP A 427 67.71 -44.51 32.54
N GLY A 428 68.81 -44.54 33.30
CA GLY A 428 70.16 -44.37 32.78
C GLY A 428 70.77 -43.01 33.09
N ALA A 429 71.11 -42.78 34.35
CA ALA A 429 72.26 -41.92 34.64
C ALA A 429 73.49 -42.57 33.97
N LEU A 430 73.90 -42.03 32.83
CA LEU A 430 75.21 -42.30 32.23
C LEU A 430 76.26 -41.84 33.24
N VAL A 431 76.74 -42.76 34.08
CA VAL A 431 77.88 -42.52 34.96
C VAL A 431 79.10 -42.37 34.05
N LEU A 432 79.45 -41.14 33.72
CA LEU A 432 80.74 -40.81 33.12
C LEU A 432 81.80 -41.12 34.19
N THR A 433 82.43 -42.29 34.12
CA THR A 433 83.66 -42.53 34.88
C THR A 433 84.72 -41.53 34.42
N PRO A 434 85.27 -40.70 35.31
CA PRO A 434 86.28 -39.73 34.92
C PRO A 434 87.52 -40.46 34.41
N ASP A 435 87.99 -40.01 33.25
CA ASP A 435 89.18 -40.47 32.56
C ASP A 435 90.39 -40.36 33.51
N LYS A 436 90.94 -41.50 33.97
CA LYS A 436 92.20 -41.52 34.70
C LYS A 436 93.33 -41.25 33.70
N ARG A 437 93.72 -39.98 33.58
CA ARG A 437 95.04 -39.61 33.06
C ARG A 437 96.05 -39.67 34.20
N GLU A 438 96.87 -40.72 34.19
CA GLU A 438 98.32 -40.67 34.42
C GLU A 438 98.99 -41.58 33.40
#